data_AF-A0A084XW00-F1
#
_entry.id   AF-A0A084XW00-F1
#
_cell.length_a   1.000
_cell.length_b   1.000
_cell.length_c   1.000
_cell.angle_alpha   90.00
_cell.angle_beta   90.00
_cell.angle_gamma   90.00
#
_symmetry.space_group_name_H-M   'P 1'
#
loop_
_entity.id
_entity.type
_entity.pdbx_description
1 polymer ?
#
loop_
_entity_poly.entity_id
_entity_poly.type
_entity_poly.pdbx_seq_one_letter_code
_entity_poly.pdbx_strand_id
1 'polypeptide(L)'
;MPAPNVTPIDDLLWTATRYSDVLQIDRRVVAQALETAPSQERNGVRVWHVRAAFTAIADRIGGAAKKLNPDDMEPKDQLDHWKAANEKLKFAENIGKVVPAAHIERTLGAAFKALAQTLDSLPDALERDCGLPPLAVTAVQQAVDGARNQLYDALMGALDAKT
;
A
#
# COMPACT_ATOMS: atom_id res chain seq x y z
N MET A 1 21.16 31.66 -51.31
CA MET A 1 20.23 30.55 -50.97
C MET A 1 18.94 31.18 -50.47
N PRO A 2 17.76 30.82 -50.99
CA PRO A 2 16.50 31.28 -50.39
C PRO A 2 16.40 30.74 -48.96
N ALA A 3 15.97 31.58 -48.02
CA ALA A 3 15.78 31.18 -46.64
C ALA A 3 14.75 30.02 -46.56
N PRO A 4 14.96 29.02 -45.69
CA PRO A 4 13.96 27.97 -45.51
C PRO A 4 12.64 28.61 -45.07
N ASN A 5 11.55 28.22 -45.73
CA ASN A 5 10.21 28.66 -45.36
C ASN A 5 9.83 27.98 -44.03
N VAL A 6 10.09 28.64 -42.91
CA VAL A 6 9.78 28.12 -41.57
C VAL A 6 8.37 28.55 -41.18
N THR A 7 7.46 27.59 -41.07
CA THR A 7 6.13 27.83 -40.52
C THR A 7 6.24 28.17 -39.03
N PRO A 8 5.63 29.27 -38.55
CA PRO A 8 5.57 29.56 -37.12
C PRO A 8 4.95 28.42 -36.32
N ILE A 9 5.49 28.15 -35.13
CA ILE A 9 5.06 27.01 -34.31
C ILE A 9 3.57 27.07 -33.94
N ASP A 10 3.06 28.28 -33.70
CA ASP A 10 1.66 28.51 -33.30
C ASP A 10 0.66 28.28 -34.45
N ASP A 11 1.14 28.21 -35.70
CA ASP A 11 0.34 27.93 -36.90
C ASP A 11 0.42 26.47 -37.36
N LEU A 12 0.99 25.57 -36.54
CA LEU A 12 1.00 24.14 -36.80
C LEU A 12 -0.37 23.51 -36.52
N LEU A 13 -1.32 23.80 -37.40
CA LEU A 13 -2.68 23.28 -37.35
C LEU A 13 -2.89 22.18 -38.38
N TRP A 14 -3.28 20.98 -37.93
CA TRP A 14 -3.53 19.83 -38.80
C TRP A 14 -4.96 19.32 -38.64
N THR A 15 -5.45 18.66 -39.70
CA THR A 15 -6.73 17.94 -39.69
C THR A 15 -6.54 16.57 -39.05
N ALA A 16 -7.64 15.96 -38.58
CA ALA A 16 -7.64 14.59 -38.07
C ALA A 16 -7.04 13.58 -39.07
N THR A 17 -7.36 13.74 -40.36
CA THR A 17 -6.81 12.90 -41.44
C THR A 17 -5.29 13.03 -41.53
N ARG A 18 -4.75 14.25 -41.45
CA ARG A 18 -3.29 14.46 -41.49
C ARG A 18 -2.58 13.85 -40.29
N TYR A 19 -3.17 13.90 -39.09
CA TYR A 19 -2.61 13.18 -37.93
C TYR A 19 -2.60 11.67 -38.16
N SER A 20 -3.70 11.10 -38.65
CA SER A 20 -3.76 9.66 -38.97
C SER A 20 -2.70 9.26 -40.00
N ASP A 21 -2.59 10.02 -41.09
CA ASP A 21 -1.65 9.72 -42.17
C ASP A 21 -0.19 9.89 -41.73
N VAL A 22 0.15 10.90 -40.91
CA VAL A 22 1.53 11.13 -40.45
C VAL A 22 1.94 10.17 -39.34
N LEU A 23 1.06 9.96 -38.35
CA LEU A 23 1.36 9.13 -37.20
C LEU A 23 1.13 7.63 -37.46
N GLN A 24 0.55 7.28 -38.62
CA GLN A 24 0.20 5.90 -38.98
C GLN A 24 -0.72 5.24 -37.94
N ILE A 25 -1.66 6.03 -37.41
CA ILE A 25 -2.66 5.59 -36.43
C ILE A 25 -4.01 5.52 -37.12
N ASP A 26 -4.80 4.51 -36.77
CA ASP A 26 -6.17 4.35 -37.26
C ASP A 26 -7.01 5.64 -37.11
N ARG A 27 -7.72 6.01 -38.18
CA ARG A 27 -8.51 7.26 -38.26
C ARG A 27 -9.56 7.36 -37.16
N ARG A 28 -10.16 6.23 -36.75
CA ARG A 28 -11.16 6.21 -35.68
C ARG A 28 -10.53 6.50 -34.33
N VAL A 29 -9.34 5.96 -34.07
CA VAL A 29 -8.58 6.22 -32.84
C VAL A 29 -8.19 7.69 -32.75
N VAL A 30 -7.68 8.27 -33.84
CA VAL A 30 -7.35 9.70 -33.89
C VAL A 30 -8.59 10.58 -33.70
N ALA A 31 -9.69 10.28 -34.39
CA ALA A 31 -10.94 11.05 -34.24
C ALA A 31 -11.44 11.07 -32.79
N GLN A 32 -11.46 9.90 -32.14
CA GLN A 32 -11.88 9.78 -30.73
C GLN A 32 -10.91 10.45 -29.76
N ALA A 33 -9.61 10.50 -30.05
CA ALA A 33 -8.64 11.25 -29.23
C ALA A 33 -8.89 12.76 -29.32
N LEU A 34 -9.19 13.26 -30.52
CA LEU A 34 -9.33 14.69 -30.78
C LEU A 34 -10.64 15.31 -30.25
N GLU A 35 -11.59 14.49 -29.79
CA GLU A 35 -12.81 14.96 -29.11
C GLU A 35 -12.51 15.76 -27.84
N THR A 36 -11.45 15.39 -27.11
CA THR A 36 -11.04 16.05 -25.85
C THR A 36 -10.05 17.19 -26.07
N ALA A 37 -9.53 17.36 -27.29
CA ALA A 37 -8.52 18.35 -27.61
C ALA A 37 -9.14 19.67 -28.10
N PRO A 38 -8.59 20.84 -27.73
CA PRO A 38 -9.04 22.13 -28.23
C PRO A 38 -8.83 22.22 -29.76
N SER A 39 -9.86 22.68 -30.46
CA SER A 39 -9.89 22.79 -31.91
C SER A 39 -10.23 24.20 -32.38
N GLN A 40 -9.83 24.51 -33.60
CA GLN A 40 -10.21 25.72 -34.32
C GLN A 40 -10.92 25.33 -35.62
N GLU A 41 -11.72 26.23 -36.18
CA GLU A 41 -12.30 26.07 -37.51
C GLU A 41 -11.54 26.98 -38.49
N ARG A 42 -11.01 26.41 -39.57
CA ARG A 42 -10.40 27.16 -40.68
C ARG A 42 -11.02 26.69 -41.99
N ASN A 43 -11.61 27.62 -42.75
CA ASN A 43 -12.27 27.34 -44.03
C ASN A 43 -13.31 26.21 -43.96
N GLY A 44 -14.12 26.16 -42.90
CA GLY A 44 -15.15 25.12 -42.71
C GLY A 44 -14.61 23.75 -42.28
N VAL A 45 -13.31 23.63 -41.98
CA VAL A 45 -12.67 22.38 -41.53
C VAL A 45 -12.14 22.54 -40.11
N ARG A 46 -12.44 21.55 -39.26
CA ARG A 46 -11.91 21.46 -37.91
C ARG A 46 -10.43 21.09 -37.94
N VAL A 47 -9.60 21.90 -37.29
CA VAL A 47 -8.16 21.72 -37.19
C VAL A 47 -7.72 21.82 -35.73
N TRP A 48 -6.65 21.12 -35.40
CA TRP A 48 -6.08 21.11 -34.05
C TRP A 48 -4.62 21.50 -34.12
N HIS A 49 -4.15 22.17 -33.07
CA HIS A 49 -2.74 22.46 -32.91
C HIS A 49 -1.97 21.18 -32.58
N VAL A 50 -0.83 20.95 -33.26
CA VAL A 50 0.03 19.76 -33.11
C VAL A 50 0.29 19.40 -31.66
N ARG A 51 0.64 20.37 -30.81
CA ARG A 51 0.86 20.13 -29.38
C ARG A 51 -0.35 19.47 -28.69
N ALA A 52 -1.53 20.07 -28.81
CA ALA A 52 -2.71 19.61 -28.08
C ALA A 52 -3.27 18.30 -28.64
N ALA A 53 -3.30 18.19 -29.96
CA ALA A 53 -3.70 16.96 -30.65
C ALA A 53 -2.78 15.78 -30.30
N PHE A 54 -1.46 15.99 -30.34
CA PHE A 54 -0.50 14.95 -30.04
C PHE A 54 -0.63 14.44 -28.61
N THR A 55 -0.77 15.33 -27.62
CA THR A 55 -1.01 14.92 -26.22
C THR A 55 -2.27 14.07 -26.09
N ALA A 56 -3.39 14.51 -26.66
CA ALA A 56 -4.64 13.75 -26.58
C ALA A 56 -4.55 12.37 -27.27
N ILE A 57 -3.85 12.29 -28.41
CA ILE A 57 -3.59 11.04 -29.13
C ILE A 57 -2.66 10.13 -28.32
N ALA A 58 -1.59 10.68 -27.74
CA ALA A 58 -0.64 9.95 -26.91
C ALA A 58 -1.30 9.39 -25.65
N ASP A 59 -2.14 10.18 -24.96
CA ASP A 59 -2.88 9.72 -23.78
C ASP A 59 -3.86 8.59 -24.12
N ARG A 60 -4.50 8.67 -25.30
CA ARG A 60 -5.41 7.63 -25.77
C ARG A 60 -4.70 6.32 -26.11
N ILE A 61 -3.52 6.39 -26.74
CA ILE A 61 -2.80 5.21 -27.25
C ILE A 61 -1.86 4.62 -26.21
N GLY A 62 -1.16 5.47 -25.46
CA GLY A 62 -0.35 5.06 -24.31
C GLY A 62 -1.20 4.56 -23.16
N GLY A 63 -2.49 4.89 -23.15
CA GLY A 63 -3.41 4.61 -22.07
C GLY A 63 -3.07 5.47 -20.85
N ALA A 64 -4.08 6.09 -20.24
CA ALA A 64 -3.98 6.44 -18.83
C ALA A 64 -3.43 5.21 -18.10
N ALA A 65 -2.22 5.31 -17.53
CA ALA A 65 -1.40 4.21 -17.02
C ALA A 65 -2.27 3.02 -16.61
N LYS A 66 -2.44 2.05 -17.53
CA LYS A 66 -3.17 0.83 -17.20
C LYS A 66 -2.43 0.28 -15.99
N LYS A 67 -3.14 0.02 -14.89
CA LYS A 67 -2.59 -0.73 -13.77
C LYS A 67 -2.21 -2.10 -14.34
N LEU A 68 -0.97 -2.24 -14.80
CA LEU A 68 -0.42 -3.49 -15.24
C LEU A 68 -0.38 -4.39 -14.01
N ASN A 69 -0.82 -5.64 -14.16
CA ASN A 69 -0.57 -6.63 -13.15
C ASN A 69 0.96 -6.76 -13.02
N PRO A 70 1.54 -6.69 -11.81
CA PRO A 70 2.98 -6.87 -11.62
C PRO A 70 3.54 -8.12 -12.29
N ASP A 71 2.76 -9.20 -12.40
CA ASP A 71 3.20 -10.45 -13.01
C ASP A 71 3.34 -10.37 -14.55
N ASP A 72 2.73 -9.37 -15.18
CA ASP A 72 2.74 -9.16 -16.63
C ASP A 72 3.79 -8.13 -17.09
N MET A 73 4.54 -7.52 -16.16
CA MET A 73 5.56 -6.51 -16.49
C MET A 73 6.90 -7.15 -16.94
N GLU A 74 7.80 -6.39 -17.55
CA GLU A 74 9.17 -6.87 -17.80
C GLU A 74 9.86 -7.23 -16.46
N PRO A 75 10.67 -8.29 -16.35
CA PRO A 75 11.34 -8.70 -15.11
C PRO A 75 11.99 -7.56 -14.30
N LYS A 76 12.53 -6.54 -14.97
CA LYS A 76 13.08 -5.35 -14.31
C LYS A 76 12.01 -4.53 -13.58
N ASP A 77 10.91 -4.24 -14.27
CA ASP A 77 9.79 -3.49 -13.71
C ASP A 77 9.08 -4.28 -12.60
N GLN A 78 8.99 -5.61 -12.74
CA GLN A 78 8.50 -6.49 -11.66
C GLN A 78 9.36 -6.35 -10.40
N LEU A 79 10.69 -6.43 -10.57
CA LEU A 79 11.64 -6.31 -9.46
C LEU A 79 11.52 -4.96 -8.77
N ASP A 80 11.41 -3.87 -9.54
CA ASP A 80 11.29 -2.53 -8.99
C ASP A 80 9.94 -2.32 -8.27
N HIS A 81 8.85 -2.90 -8.78
CA HIS A 81 7.56 -2.94 -8.09
C HIS A 81 7.66 -3.65 -6.73
N TRP A 82 8.24 -4.86 -6.69
CA TRP A 82 8.36 -5.63 -5.44
C TRP A 82 9.34 -5.00 -4.45
N LYS A 83 10.41 -4.36 -4.93
CA LYS A 83 11.29 -3.54 -4.08
C LYS A 83 10.52 -2.38 -3.45
N ALA A 84 9.74 -1.64 -4.24
CA ALA A 84 8.93 -0.53 -3.71
C ALA A 84 7.88 -1.01 -2.69
N ALA A 85 7.23 -2.16 -2.94
CA ALA A 85 6.29 -2.77 -2.00
C ALA A 85 6.97 -3.16 -0.68
N ASN A 86 8.16 -3.78 -0.74
CA ASN A 86 8.94 -4.14 0.44
C ASN A 86 9.42 -2.92 1.22
N GLU A 87 9.89 -1.87 0.56
CA GLU A 87 10.29 -0.62 1.22
C GLU A 87 9.10 0.06 1.91
N LYS A 88 7.91 0.00 1.30
CA LYS A 88 6.68 0.48 1.95
C LYS A 88 6.35 -0.32 3.20
N LEU A 89 6.54 -1.64 3.18
CA LEU A 89 6.32 -2.50 4.35
C LEU A 89 7.34 -2.19 5.47
N LYS A 90 8.63 -2.07 5.13
CA LYS A 90 9.69 -1.67 6.07
C LYS A 90 9.44 -0.30 6.66
N PHE A 91 9.00 0.67 5.84
CA PHE A 91 8.64 1.99 6.33
C PHE A 91 7.47 1.92 7.32
N ALA A 92 6.44 1.13 7.00
CA ALA A 92 5.31 0.91 7.91
C ALA A 92 5.73 0.26 9.23
N GLU A 93 6.67 -0.70 9.20
CA GLU A 93 7.25 -1.30 10.40
C GLU A 93 8.06 -0.27 11.21
N ASN A 94 8.92 0.52 10.56
CA ASN A 94 9.76 1.53 11.22
C ASN A 94 8.94 2.61 11.94
N ILE A 95 7.78 3.00 11.41
CA ILE A 95 6.89 3.95 12.07
C ILE A 95 5.88 3.28 13.02
N GLY A 96 6.00 1.97 13.24
CA GLY A 96 5.15 1.21 14.16
C GLY A 96 3.71 1.00 13.70
N LYS A 97 3.42 1.14 12.39
CA LYS A 97 2.07 0.84 11.85
C LYS A 97 1.81 -0.65 11.72
N VAL A 98 2.86 -1.44 11.55
CA VAL A 98 2.80 -2.91 11.56
C VAL A 98 3.90 -3.44 12.45
N VAL A 99 3.69 -4.61 13.03
CA VAL A 99 4.67 -5.28 13.88
C VAL A 99 4.79 -6.74 13.43
N PRO A 100 6.01 -7.29 13.33
CA PRO A 100 6.19 -8.70 13.04
C PRO A 100 5.52 -9.60 14.08
N ALA A 101 4.83 -10.65 13.65
CA ALA A 101 4.15 -11.60 14.53
C ALA A 101 5.11 -12.20 15.59
N ALA A 102 6.30 -12.61 15.17
CA ALA A 102 7.33 -13.15 16.06
C ALA A 102 7.77 -12.15 17.15
N HIS A 103 7.72 -10.83 16.88
CA HIS A 103 8.02 -9.81 17.88
C HIS A 103 6.92 -9.76 18.96
N ILE A 104 5.66 -9.84 18.55
CA ILE A 104 4.51 -9.90 19.47
C ILE A 104 4.57 -11.17 20.32
N GLU A 105 4.77 -12.33 19.71
CA GLU A 105 4.87 -13.62 20.39
C GLU A 105 5.98 -13.61 21.44
N ARG A 106 7.19 -13.16 21.08
CA ARG A 106 8.32 -13.07 22.00
C ARG A 106 8.03 -12.11 23.16
N THR A 107 7.44 -10.95 22.87
CA THR A 107 7.19 -9.92 23.88
C THR A 107 6.11 -10.35 24.86
N LEU A 108 4.97 -10.83 24.35
CA LEU A 108 3.88 -11.34 25.18
C LEU A 108 4.32 -12.58 25.96
N GLY A 109 5.01 -13.52 25.32
CA GLY A 109 5.52 -14.71 25.98
C GLY A 109 6.48 -14.37 27.14
N ALA A 110 7.38 -13.42 26.94
CA ALA A 110 8.27 -12.94 28.01
C ALA A 110 7.49 -12.27 29.15
N ALA A 111 6.50 -11.44 28.83
CA ALA A 111 5.66 -10.75 29.82
C ALA A 111 4.86 -11.74 30.67
N PHE A 112 4.18 -12.70 30.04
CA PHE A 112 3.38 -13.70 30.75
C PHE A 112 4.25 -14.67 31.55
N LYS A 113 5.45 -15.02 31.05
CA LYS A 113 6.41 -15.83 31.82
C LYS A 113 6.85 -15.10 33.09
N ALA A 114 7.21 -13.82 33.00
CA ALA A 114 7.61 -13.02 34.15
C ALA A 114 6.45 -12.87 35.15
N LEU A 115 5.23 -12.63 34.67
CA LEU A 115 4.02 -12.59 35.49
C LEU A 115 3.79 -13.92 36.22
N ALA A 116 3.86 -15.05 35.51
CA ALA A 116 3.68 -16.37 36.09
C ALA A 116 4.70 -16.63 37.21
N GLN A 117 5.98 -16.42 36.96
CA GLN A 117 7.04 -16.60 37.96
C GLN A 117 6.86 -15.70 39.19
N THR A 118 6.41 -14.46 38.98
CA THR A 118 6.12 -13.54 40.09
C THR A 118 4.97 -14.06 40.95
N LEU A 119 3.90 -14.55 40.32
CA LEU A 119 2.76 -15.13 41.04
C LEU A 119 3.13 -16.44 41.76
N ASP A 120 4.02 -17.26 41.20
CA ASP A 120 4.47 -18.52 41.83
C ASP A 120 5.23 -18.27 43.12
N SER A 121 6.05 -17.21 43.14
CA SER A 121 6.91 -16.87 44.28
C SER A 121 6.22 -15.98 45.32
N LEU A 122 5.01 -15.49 45.03
CA LEU A 122 4.30 -14.58 45.92
C LEU A 122 3.95 -15.21 47.28
N PRO A 123 3.46 -16.46 47.37
CA PRO A 123 3.18 -17.12 48.65
C PRO A 123 4.45 -17.27 49.50
N ASP A 124 5.57 -17.69 48.90
CA ASP A 124 6.86 -17.82 49.57
C ASP A 124 7.38 -16.48 50.08
N ALA A 125 7.27 -15.42 49.26
CA ALA A 125 7.68 -14.07 49.65
C ALA A 125 6.84 -13.55 50.83
N LEU A 126 5.53 -13.81 50.80
CA LEU A 126 4.61 -13.42 51.87
C LEU A 126 4.84 -14.22 53.16
N GLU A 127 5.14 -15.52 53.07
CA GLU A 127 5.55 -16.33 54.22
C GLU A 127 6.82 -15.76 54.86
N ARG A 128 7.86 -15.52 54.05
CA ARG A 128 9.17 -15.07 54.52
C ARG A 128 9.15 -13.62 55.04
N ASP A 129 8.54 -12.72 54.29
CA ASP A 129 8.68 -11.27 54.51
C ASP A 129 7.55 -10.70 55.37
N CYS A 130 6.40 -11.38 55.45
CA CYS A 130 5.24 -10.97 56.26
C CYS A 130 4.89 -11.95 57.39
N GLY A 131 5.57 -13.10 57.50
CA GLY A 131 5.37 -14.06 58.58
C GLY A 131 3.99 -14.73 58.55
N LEU A 132 3.42 -14.92 57.37
CA LEU A 132 2.10 -15.54 57.24
C LEU A 132 2.11 -16.98 57.78
N PRO A 133 1.10 -17.39 58.57
CA PRO A 133 1.01 -18.75 59.06
C PRO A 133 0.73 -19.73 57.92
N PRO A 134 1.09 -21.03 58.05
CA PRO A 134 0.98 -22.02 56.97
C PRO A 134 -0.41 -22.15 56.33
N LEU A 135 -1.48 -22.00 57.13
CA LEU A 135 -2.85 -22.03 56.64
C LEU A 135 -3.17 -20.82 55.73
N ALA A 136 -2.63 -19.64 56.05
CA ALA A 136 -2.81 -18.45 55.24
C ALA A 136 -2.00 -18.50 53.95
N VAL A 137 -0.76 -19.04 53.99
CA VAL A 137 0.05 -19.28 52.79
C VAL A 137 -0.69 -20.22 51.82
N THR A 138 -1.26 -21.31 52.33
CA THR A 138 -2.10 -22.22 51.53
C THR A 138 -3.29 -21.51 50.88
N ALA A 139 -3.97 -20.63 51.63
CA ALA A 139 -5.09 -19.86 51.09
C ALA A 139 -4.66 -18.88 50.00
N VAL A 140 -3.49 -18.24 50.13
CA VAL A 140 -2.91 -17.38 49.09
C VAL A 140 -2.58 -18.19 47.84
N GLN A 141 -1.95 -19.35 47.98
CA GLN A 141 -1.64 -20.23 46.85
C GLN A 141 -2.91 -20.58 46.06
N GLN A 142 -3.97 -21.01 46.76
CA GLN A 142 -5.26 -21.32 46.14
C GLN A 142 -5.89 -20.12 45.43
N ALA A 143 -5.80 -18.92 46.03
CA ALA A 143 -6.30 -17.70 45.43
C ALA A 143 -5.53 -17.32 44.16
N VAL A 144 -4.20 -17.45 44.16
CA VAL A 144 -3.33 -17.20 43.00
C VAL A 144 -3.64 -18.18 41.87
N ASP A 145 -3.77 -19.48 42.17
CA ASP A 145 -4.09 -20.49 41.17
C ASP A 145 -5.49 -20.27 40.58
N GLY A 146 -6.46 -19.89 41.42
CA GLY A 146 -7.79 -19.47 40.97
C GLY A 146 -7.75 -18.27 40.02
N ALA A 147 -6.98 -17.24 40.35
CA ALA A 147 -6.82 -16.06 39.51
C ALA A 147 -6.15 -16.38 38.17
N ARG A 148 -5.18 -17.31 38.15
CA ARG A 148 -4.53 -17.76 36.91
C ARG A 148 -5.49 -18.50 35.98
N ASN A 149 -6.32 -19.37 36.52
CA ASN A 149 -7.34 -20.07 35.73
C ASN A 149 -8.35 -19.09 35.14
N GLN A 150 -8.81 -18.11 35.93
CA GLN A 150 -9.71 -17.06 35.43
C GLN A 150 -9.06 -16.23 34.31
N LEU A 151 -7.77 -15.89 34.44
CA LEU A 151 -7.03 -15.19 33.40
C LEU A 151 -6.92 -16.03 32.12
N TYR A 152 -6.63 -17.33 32.25
CA TYR A 152 -6.60 -18.25 31.12
C TYR A 152 -7.93 -18.30 30.37
N ASP A 153 -9.04 -18.48 31.09
CA ASP A 153 -10.38 -18.54 30.50
C ASP A 153 -10.73 -17.22 29.78
N ALA A 154 -10.39 -16.08 30.38
CA ALA A 154 -10.61 -14.77 29.78
C ALA A 154 -9.79 -14.58 28.49
N LEU A 155 -8.53 -15.04 28.47
CA LEU A 155 -7.67 -14.96 27.28
C LEU A 155 -8.16 -15.88 26.15
N MET A 156 -8.57 -17.11 26.47
CA MET A 156 -9.14 -18.03 25.50
C MET A 156 -10.45 -17.48 24.91
N GLY A 157 -11.35 -16.96 25.76
CA GLY A 157 -12.56 -16.32 25.29
C GLY A 157 -12.30 -15.11 24.37
N ALA A 158 -11.25 -14.33 24.65
CA ALA A 158 -10.87 -13.21 23.79
C ALA A 158 -10.25 -13.64 22.45
N LEU A 159 -9.54 -14.78 22.41
CA LEU A 159 -9.00 -15.36 21.17
C LEU A 159 -10.12 -15.90 20.28
N ASP A 160 -11.06 -16.64 20.86
CA ASP A 160 -12.17 -17.26 20.15
C ASP A 160 -13.14 -16.21 19.59
N ALA A 161 -13.37 -15.10 20.31
CA ALA A 161 -14.24 -14.01 19.86
C ALA A 161 -13.71 -13.23 18.63
N LYS A 162 -12.46 -13.47 18.24
CA LYS A 162 -11.77 -12.74 17.17
C LYS A 162 -11.61 -13.56 15.88
N THR A 163 -12.03 -14.82 15.89
CA THR A 163 -12.03 -15.74 14.74
C THR A 163 -13.43 -15.85 14.16
#